data_AF-A0A8S3JL67-F1
#
_entry.id   AF-A0A8S3JL67-F1
#
_cell.length_a   1.000
_cell.length_b   1.000
_cell.length_c   1.000
_cell.angle_alpha   90.00
_cell.angle_beta   90.00
_cell.angle_gamma   90.00
#
_symmetry.space_group_name_H-M   'P 1'
#
loop_
_entity.id
_entity.type
_entity.pdbx_description
1 polymer ?
#
loop_
_entity_poly.entity_id
_entity_poly.type
_entity_poly.pdbx_seq_one_letter_code
_entity_poly.pdbx_strand_id
1 'polypeptide(L)'
;MGLKNNLKLIGTNVPFLNAFVENQNGELFTRVYHHPILPRYTLPYVVGHSKLAHGDWFRSALIRAVCYCSSIEHFNLERIYLELTCLANGYSLRFVETHVQNFFNFFHLHPMRYSRDQIMYNKFRHNWFNYTKIQHELSDQLQQFDDKGQLIHLNYLYEYGAR
;
A
#
# COMPACT_ATOMS: atom_id res chain seq x y z
N MET A 1 -16.69 19.68 -37.83
CA MET A 1 -17.72 19.07 -36.97
C MET A 1 -17.22 17.66 -36.62
N GLY A 2 -16.35 17.56 -35.61
CA GLY A 2 -15.67 16.31 -35.24
C GLY A 2 -16.40 15.62 -34.10
N LEU A 3 -16.81 14.38 -34.32
CA LEU A 3 -17.48 13.50 -33.36
C LEU A 3 -16.65 13.36 -32.09
N LYS A 4 -17.10 13.99 -30.99
CA LYS A 4 -16.64 13.68 -29.64
C LYS A 4 -17.17 12.29 -29.28
N ASN A 5 -16.33 11.27 -29.43
CA ASN A 5 -16.56 9.97 -28.84
C ASN A 5 -16.61 10.14 -27.32
N ASN A 6 -17.83 10.22 -26.77
CA ASN A 6 -18.09 10.03 -25.35
C ASN A 6 -17.81 8.56 -25.03
N LEU A 7 -16.54 8.22 -24.79
CA LEU A 7 -16.18 6.98 -24.12
C LEU A 7 -16.79 7.06 -22.73
N LYS A 8 -17.90 6.34 -22.56
CA LYS A 8 -18.62 6.19 -21.32
C LYS A 8 -17.65 5.58 -20.30
N LEU A 9 -17.11 6.39 -19.40
CA LEU A 9 -16.31 5.93 -18.27
C LEU A 9 -17.21 5.03 -17.42
N ILE A 10 -16.99 3.72 -17.46
CA ILE A 10 -17.66 2.75 -16.57
C ILE A 10 -16.66 2.45 -15.47
N GLY A 11 -16.77 3.19 -14.37
CA GLY A 11 -16.06 2.91 -13.12
C GLY A 11 -16.92 2.06 -12.20
N THR A 12 -16.34 1.00 -11.64
CA THR A 12 -17.01 0.12 -10.68
C THR A 12 -16.24 0.15 -9.36
N ASN A 13 -16.96 0.43 -8.27
CA ASN A 13 -16.42 0.29 -6.92
C ASN A 13 -16.49 -1.18 -6.52
N VAL A 14 -15.44 -1.68 -5.89
CA VAL A 14 -15.43 -3.00 -5.27
C VAL A 14 -15.27 -2.81 -3.76
N PRO A 15 -16.36 -2.58 -3.01
CA PRO A 15 -16.28 -2.16 -1.60
C PRO A 15 -15.55 -3.15 -0.71
N PHE A 16 -15.72 -4.46 -0.95
CA PHE A 16 -15.04 -5.49 -0.17
C PHE A 16 -13.51 -5.48 -0.36
N LEU A 17 -13.04 -4.95 -1.50
CA LEU A 17 -11.61 -4.78 -1.77
C LEU A 17 -11.11 -3.37 -1.44
N ASN A 18 -11.97 -2.42 -1.02
CA ASN A 18 -11.60 -1.01 -0.93
C ASN A 18 -10.85 -0.51 -2.19
N ALA A 19 -11.27 -0.97 -3.36
CA ALA A 19 -10.65 -0.67 -4.64
C ALA A 19 -11.66 -0.01 -5.60
N PHE A 20 -11.21 1.02 -6.29
CA PHE A 20 -11.91 1.64 -7.40
C PHE A 20 -11.28 1.13 -8.69
N VAL A 21 -12.08 0.58 -9.59
CA VAL A 21 -11.63 0.08 -10.89
C VAL A 21 -12.33 0.88 -11.99
N GLU A 22 -11.57 1.39 -12.94
CA GLU A 22 -12.09 2.11 -14.08
C GLU A 22 -11.44 1.61 -15.38
N ASN A 23 -12.24 1.51 -16.44
CA ASN A 23 -11.72 1.28 -17.77
C ASN A 23 -11.49 2.64 -18.44
N GLN A 24 -10.23 2.97 -18.73
CA GLN A 24 -9.85 4.15 -19.51
C GLN A 24 -9.24 3.67 -20.82
N ASN A 25 -9.94 3.91 -21.93
CA ASN A 25 -9.47 3.60 -23.30
C ASN A 25 -9.04 2.14 -23.52
N GLY A 26 -9.70 1.17 -22.87
CA GLY A 26 -9.39 -0.25 -23.00
C GLY A 26 -8.37 -0.77 -21.98
N GLU A 27 -7.80 0.11 -21.15
CA GLU A 27 -6.90 -0.25 -20.06
C GLU A 27 -7.62 -0.16 -18.71
N LEU A 28 -7.37 -1.12 -17.83
CA LEU A 28 -7.90 -1.12 -16.48
C LEU A 28 -7.00 -0.30 -15.55
N PHE A 29 -7.56 0.75 -14.98
CA PHE A 29 -6.93 1.54 -13.93
C PHE A 29 -7.56 1.23 -12.59
N THR A 30 -6.71 1.17 -11.57
CA THR A 30 -7.11 0.86 -10.21
C THR A 30 -6.53 1.90 -9.26
N ARG A 31 -7.27 2.21 -8.20
CA ARG A 31 -6.83 3.07 -7.10
C ARG A 31 -7.53 2.66 -5.79
N VAL A 32 -7.00 3.12 -4.66
CA VAL A 32 -7.66 2.96 -3.36
C VAL A 32 -9.00 3.68 -3.38
N TYR A 33 -10.06 2.96 -2.99
CA TYR A 33 -11.38 3.53 -2.83
C TYR A 33 -11.54 4.11 -1.44
N HIS A 34 -11.96 5.38 -1.39
CA HIS A 34 -12.38 6.06 -0.16
C HIS A 34 -13.87 6.32 -0.24
N HIS A 35 -14.62 5.80 0.74
CA HIS A 35 -16.06 6.01 0.78
C HIS A 35 -16.36 7.49 1.03
N PRO A 36 -17.14 8.17 0.17
CA PRO A 36 -17.30 9.63 0.21
C PRO A 36 -18.01 10.13 1.48
N ILE A 37 -18.81 9.27 2.11
CA ILE A 37 -19.56 9.57 3.34
C ILE A 37 -18.70 9.41 4.60
N LEU A 38 -17.59 8.64 4.53
CA LEU A 38 -16.76 8.43 5.70
C LEU A 38 -15.91 9.68 5.98
N PRO A 39 -15.66 10.01 7.26
CA PRO A 39 -14.76 11.10 7.62
C PRO A 39 -13.39 10.90 6.99
N ARG A 40 -12.94 11.92 6.24
CA ARG A 40 -11.57 11.93 5.71
C ARG A 40 -10.57 12.16 6.84
N TYR A 41 -9.35 11.71 6.62
CA TYR A 41 -8.23 11.99 7.54
C TYR A 41 -8.48 11.50 8.97
N THR A 42 -9.16 10.37 9.13
CA THR A 42 -9.38 9.75 10.45
C THR A 42 -8.50 8.51 10.55
N LEU A 43 -7.73 8.42 11.64
CA LEU A 43 -6.97 7.22 11.95
C LEU A 43 -7.88 6.13 12.53
N PRO A 44 -7.55 4.85 12.31
CA PRO A 44 -8.27 3.77 12.98
C PRO A 44 -8.16 3.94 14.50
N TYR A 45 -9.23 3.58 15.21
CA TYR A 45 -9.19 3.56 16.67
C TYR A 45 -8.21 2.48 17.17
N VAL A 46 -7.34 2.84 18.10
CA VAL A 46 -6.37 1.93 18.72
C VAL A 46 -6.43 2.05 20.23
N VAL A 47 -6.48 0.91 20.92
CA VAL A 47 -6.27 0.80 22.36
C VAL A 47 -4.81 0.47 22.66
N GLY A 48 -4.17 1.18 23.57
CA GLY A 48 -2.78 0.91 24.00
C GLY A 48 -1.74 1.77 23.27
N HIS A 49 -0.72 1.14 22.66
CA HIS A 49 0.44 1.80 22.05
C HIS A 49 0.11 2.45 20.69
N SER A 50 -0.68 3.53 20.71
CA SER A 50 -1.17 4.22 19.51
C SER A 50 -0.08 4.61 18.50
N LYS A 51 1.12 5.00 18.96
CA LYS A 51 2.24 5.32 18.06
C LYS A 51 2.72 4.11 17.25
N LEU A 52 2.89 2.96 17.88
CA LEU A 52 3.34 1.75 17.20
C LEU A 52 2.26 1.25 16.24
N ALA A 53 1.03 1.14 16.73
CA ALA A 53 -0.09 0.69 15.92
C ALA A 53 -0.37 1.60 14.72
N HIS A 54 -0.32 2.93 14.89
CA HIS A 54 -0.48 3.85 13.77
C HIS A 54 0.74 3.85 12.84
N GLY A 55 1.94 3.56 13.33
CA GLY A 55 3.10 3.31 12.49
C GLY A 55 2.93 2.07 11.61
N ASP A 56 2.42 0.97 12.17
CA ASP A 56 2.11 -0.25 11.43
C ASP A 56 0.94 -0.07 10.46
N TRP A 57 -0.09 0.65 10.88
CA TRP A 57 -1.20 1.03 10.00
C TRP A 57 -0.69 1.83 8.82
N PHE A 58 0.15 2.85 9.05
CA PHE A 58 0.65 3.72 8.00
C PHE A 58 1.49 2.94 6.99
N ARG A 59 2.39 2.07 7.48
CA ARG A 59 3.17 1.16 6.63
C ARG A 59 2.27 0.25 5.80
N SER A 60 1.28 -0.38 6.43
CA SER A 60 0.33 -1.28 5.77
C SER A 60 -0.51 -0.55 4.73
N ALA A 61 -0.91 0.68 5.02
CA ALA A 61 -1.67 1.51 4.10
C ALA A 61 -0.86 1.92 2.86
N LEU A 62 0.44 2.22 3.02
CA LEU A 62 1.34 2.47 1.89
C LEU A 62 1.52 1.23 1.02
N ILE A 63 1.73 0.06 1.63
CA ILE A 63 1.82 -1.21 0.90
C ILE A 63 0.54 -1.46 0.11
N ARG A 64 -0.63 -1.27 0.74
CA ARG A 64 -1.93 -1.41 0.08
C ARG A 64 -2.06 -0.45 -1.10
N ALA A 65 -1.57 0.78 -0.97
CA ALA A 65 -1.58 1.76 -2.06
C ALA A 65 -0.79 1.25 -3.28
N VAL A 66 0.36 0.60 -3.09
CA VAL A 66 1.13 -0.02 -4.17
C VAL A 66 0.35 -1.14 -4.86
N CYS A 67 -0.32 -1.97 -4.06
CA CYS A 67 -1.14 -3.05 -4.59
C CYS A 67 -2.28 -2.51 -5.48
N TYR A 68 -2.98 -1.47 -5.01
CA TYR A 68 -4.20 -0.99 -5.66
C TYR A 68 -3.99 0.08 -6.70
N CYS A 69 -2.97 0.94 -6.60
CA CYS A 69 -2.77 2.02 -7.56
C CYS A 69 -2.02 1.51 -8.80
N SER A 70 -2.68 1.53 -9.96
CA SER A 70 -2.04 1.15 -11.23
C SER A 70 -1.09 2.23 -11.75
N SER A 71 -1.35 3.50 -11.45
CA SER A 71 -0.51 4.64 -11.83
C SER A 71 0.28 5.22 -10.66
N ILE A 72 1.45 5.79 -10.96
CA ILE A 72 2.29 6.50 -9.98
C ILE A 72 1.57 7.74 -9.44
N GLU A 73 0.73 8.37 -10.25
CA GLU A 73 -0.08 9.51 -9.84
C GLU A 73 -1.08 9.12 -8.75
N HIS A 74 -1.85 8.04 -8.96
CA HIS A 74 -2.79 7.55 -7.96
C HIS A 74 -2.09 7.10 -6.68
N PHE A 75 -0.91 6.48 -6.80
CA PHE A 75 -0.09 6.14 -5.64
C PHE A 75 0.37 7.39 -4.86
N ASN A 76 0.86 8.41 -5.55
CA ASN A 76 1.32 9.64 -4.91
C ASN A 76 0.17 10.40 -4.24
N LEU A 77 -1.02 10.43 -4.85
CA LEU A 77 -2.22 11.00 -4.25
C LEU A 77 -2.61 10.25 -2.96
N GLU A 78 -2.60 8.92 -3.00
CA GLU A 78 -2.86 8.10 -1.82
C GLU A 78 -1.81 8.30 -0.72
N ARG A 79 -0.53 8.38 -1.09
CA ARG A 79 0.56 8.65 -0.15
C ARG A 79 0.35 10.00 0.55
N ILE A 80 0.09 11.07 -0.20
CA ILE A 80 -0.19 12.40 0.35
C ILE A 80 -1.42 12.36 1.26
N TYR A 81 -2.47 11.63 0.87
CA TYR A 81 -3.65 11.44 1.70
C TYR A 81 -3.31 10.79 3.06
N LEU A 82 -2.47 9.74 3.06
CA LEU A 82 -2.02 9.09 4.28
C LEU A 82 -1.16 10.03 5.14
N GLU A 83 -0.22 10.75 4.53
CA GLU A 83 0.62 11.74 5.21
C GLU A 83 -0.24 12.80 5.92
N LEU A 84 -1.20 13.37 5.20
CA LEU A 84 -2.16 14.34 5.75
C LEU A 84 -3.04 13.74 6.84
N THR A 85 -3.42 12.47 6.72
CA THR A 85 -4.19 11.76 7.75
C THR A 85 -3.43 11.73 9.07
N CYS A 86 -2.14 11.36 9.07
CA CYS A 86 -1.34 11.40 10.29
C CYS A 86 -1.20 12.81 10.86
N LEU A 87 -0.89 13.80 10.02
CA LEU A 87 -0.73 15.20 10.45
C LEU A 87 -2.01 15.76 11.07
N ALA A 88 -3.17 15.50 10.46
CA ALA A 88 -4.47 15.94 10.96
C ALA A 88 -4.84 15.32 12.31
N ASN A 89 -4.27 14.15 12.64
CA ASN A 89 -4.47 13.47 13.93
C ASN A 89 -3.35 13.78 14.94
N GLY A 90 -2.59 14.86 14.73
CA GLY A 90 -1.61 15.36 15.70
C GLY A 90 -0.25 14.65 15.69
N TYR A 91 0.03 13.80 14.70
CA TYR A 91 1.37 13.25 14.51
C TYR A 91 2.33 14.31 13.98
N SER A 92 3.59 14.24 14.41
CA SER A 92 4.61 15.19 13.96
C SER A 92 5.04 14.94 12.51
N LEU A 93 5.52 15.99 11.84
CA LEU A 93 6.12 15.85 10.51
C LEU A 93 7.26 14.81 10.52
N ARG A 94 8.09 14.83 11.56
CA ARG A 94 9.17 13.84 11.75
C ARG A 94 8.65 12.40 11.76
N PHE A 95 7.52 12.13 12.41
CA PHE A 95 6.90 10.80 12.40
C PHE A 95 6.57 10.37 10.97
N VAL A 96 5.86 11.24 10.23
CA VAL A 96 5.45 10.96 8.85
C VAL A 96 6.65 10.74 7.93
N GLU A 97 7.62 11.65 7.96
CA GLU A 97 8.83 11.55 7.13
C GLU A 97 9.64 10.30 7.44
N THR A 98 9.76 9.92 8.72
CA THR A 98 10.46 8.69 9.11
C THR A 98 9.80 7.47 8.51
N HIS A 99 8.47 7.36 8.59
CA HIS A 99 7.75 6.22 8.05
C HIS A 99 7.77 6.17 6.52
N VAL A 100 7.60 7.31 5.85
CA VAL A 100 7.72 7.39 4.38
C VAL A 100 9.14 7.03 3.93
N GLN A 101 10.16 7.55 4.61
CA GLN A 101 11.54 7.24 4.28
C GLN A 101 11.85 5.75 4.50
N ASN A 102 11.42 5.19 5.64
CA ASN A 102 11.59 3.77 5.94
C ASN A 102 10.92 2.89 4.88
N PHE A 103 9.73 3.26 4.40
CA PHE A 103 9.06 2.57 3.32
C PHE A 103 9.91 2.54 2.03
N PHE A 104 10.39 3.68 1.56
CA PHE A 104 11.22 3.72 0.35
C PHE A 104 12.60 3.06 0.54
N ASN A 105 13.18 3.17 1.74
CA ASN A 105 14.44 2.52 2.08
C ASN A 105 14.31 0.99 2.02
N PHE A 106 13.23 0.45 2.58
CA PHE A 106 12.95 -0.98 2.59
C PHE A 106 12.92 -1.57 1.17
N PHE A 107 12.43 -0.81 0.20
CA PHE A 107 12.40 -1.22 -1.20
C PHE A 107 13.62 -0.78 -2.03
N HIS A 108 14.58 -0.08 -1.43
CA HIS A 108 15.72 0.53 -2.13
C HIS A 108 15.29 1.53 -3.23
N LEU A 109 14.22 2.29 -2.99
CA LEU A 109 13.58 3.20 -3.96
C LEU A 109 13.68 4.68 -3.56
N HIS A 110 14.84 5.12 -3.09
CA HIS A 110 15.06 6.52 -2.71
C HIS A 110 14.60 7.56 -3.76
N PRO A 111 14.83 7.37 -5.08
CA PRO A 111 14.42 8.35 -6.08
C PRO A 111 12.89 8.44 -6.25
N MET A 112 12.14 7.40 -5.85
CA MET A 112 10.70 7.35 -6.11
C MET A 112 9.87 8.30 -5.26
N ARG A 113 10.39 8.80 -4.13
CA ARG A 113 9.64 9.68 -3.23
C ARG A 113 9.08 10.93 -3.93
N TYR A 114 9.77 11.46 -4.93
CA TYR A 114 9.30 12.61 -5.69
C TYR A 114 9.17 12.32 -7.19
N SER A 115 9.26 11.06 -7.58
CA SER A 115 9.21 10.67 -8.98
C SER A 115 7.78 10.64 -9.51
N ARG A 116 7.65 10.99 -10.79
CA ARG A 116 6.46 10.78 -11.62
C ARG A 116 6.71 9.72 -12.70
N ASP A 117 7.80 8.97 -12.59
CA ASP A 117 8.19 7.95 -13.55
C ASP A 117 7.33 6.69 -13.39
N GLN A 118 6.38 6.52 -14.30
CA GLN A 118 5.50 5.34 -14.36
C GLN A 118 6.28 4.05 -14.63
N ILE A 119 7.38 4.09 -15.40
CA ILE A 119 8.17 2.89 -15.72
C ILE A 119 8.87 2.40 -14.46
N MET A 120 9.48 3.31 -13.70
CA MET A 120 10.10 3.00 -12.42
C MET A 120 9.05 2.42 -11.42
N TYR A 121 7.86 3.01 -11.38
CA TYR A 121 6.76 2.53 -10.54
C TYR A 121 6.27 1.14 -10.93
N ASN A 122 6.14 0.86 -12.23
CA ASN A 122 5.74 -0.45 -12.72
C ASN A 122 6.78 -1.53 -12.34
N LYS A 123 8.07 -1.22 -12.45
CA LYS A 123 9.15 -2.12 -11.99
C LYS A 123 9.06 -2.39 -10.49
N PHE A 124 8.84 -1.34 -9.70
CA PHE A 124 8.63 -1.49 -8.27
C PHE A 124 7.44 -2.40 -7.95
N ARG A 125 6.26 -2.12 -8.52
CA ARG A 125 5.06 -2.95 -8.30
C ARG A 125 5.29 -4.40 -8.69
N HIS A 126 5.93 -4.64 -9.82
CA HIS A 126 6.25 -5.98 -10.27
C HIS A 126 7.16 -6.72 -9.27
N ASN A 127 8.22 -6.06 -8.80
CA ASN A 127 9.11 -6.62 -7.78
C ASN A 127 8.37 -6.92 -6.47
N TRP A 128 7.47 -6.03 -6.06
CA TRP A 128 6.64 -6.22 -4.87
C TRP A 128 5.72 -7.45 -4.98
N PHE A 129 5.03 -7.61 -6.11
CA PHE A 129 4.17 -8.78 -6.33
C PHE A 129 4.98 -10.08 -6.39
N ASN A 130 6.16 -10.07 -7.00
CA ASN A 130 7.06 -11.22 -7.02
C ASN A 130 7.53 -11.58 -5.59
N TYR A 131 7.95 -10.58 -4.81
CA TYR A 131 8.32 -10.78 -3.40
C TYR A 131 7.16 -11.38 -2.59
N THR A 132 5.96 -10.82 -2.73
CA THR A 132 4.76 -11.29 -2.03
C THR A 132 4.42 -12.73 -2.39
N LYS A 133 4.53 -13.09 -3.68
CA LYS A 133 4.33 -14.46 -4.16
C LYS A 133 5.32 -15.42 -3.51
N ILE A 134 6.62 -15.07 -3.49
CA ILE A 134 7.66 -15.89 -2.85
C ILE A 134 7.37 -16.06 -1.34
N GLN A 135 6.95 -14.99 -0.65
CA GLN A 135 6.62 -15.07 0.77
C GLN A 135 5.42 -16.00 1.04
N HIS A 136 4.39 -15.98 0.19
CA HIS A 136 3.29 -16.92 0.29
C HIS A 136 3.74 -18.37 0.07
N GLU A 137 4.53 -18.63 -0.96
CA GLU A 137 5.06 -19.98 -1.23
C GLU A 137 5.91 -20.50 -0.06
N LEU A 138 6.74 -19.65 0.54
CA LEU A 138 7.51 -19.98 1.74
C LEU A 138 6.62 -20.25 2.95
N SER A 139 5.58 -19.45 3.15
CA SER A 139 4.62 -19.65 4.25
C SER A 139 3.89 -20.99 4.10
N ASP A 140 3.49 -21.36 2.90
CA ASP A 140 2.84 -22.64 2.62
C ASP A 140 3.79 -23.82 2.88
N GLN A 141 5.07 -23.69 2.51
CA GLN A 141 6.09 -24.69 2.82
C GLN A 141 6.32 -24.83 4.32
N LEU A 142 6.44 -23.72 5.05
CA LEU A 142 6.61 -23.72 6.50
C LEU A 142 5.42 -24.39 7.19
N GLN A 143 4.19 -24.12 6.75
CA GLN A 143 3.01 -24.80 7.27
C GLN A 143 3.07 -26.33 7.06
N GLN A 144 3.52 -26.78 5.88
CA GLN A 144 3.68 -28.21 5.62
C GLN A 144 4.76 -28.87 6.50
N PHE A 145 5.81 -28.15 6.89
CA PHE A 145 6.81 -28.66 7.83
C PHE A 145 6.29 -28.69 9.27
N ASP A 146 5.49 -27.70 9.66
CA ASP A 146 4.83 -27.66 10.96
C ASP A 146 3.84 -28.83 11.11
N ASP A 147 3.01 -29.08 10.09
CA ASP A 147 2.06 -30.20 10.05
C ASP A 147 2.78 -31.58 10.15
N LYS A 148 4.06 -31.65 9.76
CA LYS A 148 4.91 -32.85 9.87
C LYS A 148 5.68 -32.94 11.18
N GLY A 149 5.57 -31.95 12.06
CA GLY A 149 6.33 -31.86 13.31
C GLY A 149 7.84 -31.63 13.10
N GLN A 150 8.23 -31.05 11.96
CA GLN A 150 9.62 -30.86 11.55
C GLN A 150 10.11 -29.41 11.74
N LEU A 151 9.27 -28.52 12.26
CA LEU A 151 9.61 -27.11 12.42
C LEU A 151 10.28 -26.83 13.78
N ILE A 152 11.41 -26.14 13.75
CA ILE A 152 12.02 -25.56 14.95
C ILE A 152 11.59 -24.09 15.02
N HIS A 153 10.74 -23.74 15.98
CA HIS A 153 10.33 -22.35 16.20
C HIS A 153 11.45 -21.58 16.91
N LEU A 154 12.07 -20.64 16.21
CA LEU A 154 12.99 -19.67 16.79
C LEU A 154 12.27 -18.33 16.95
N ASN A 155 11.85 -18.02 18.17
CA ASN A 155 11.22 -16.75 18.49
C ASN A 155 12.29 -15.67 18.67
N TYR A 156 12.54 -14.88 17.64
CA TYR A 156 13.41 -13.70 17.74
C TYR A 156 12.58 -12.47 18.12
N LEU A 157 12.89 -11.90 19.29
CA LEU A 157 12.43 -10.57 19.70
C LEU A 157 13.22 -9.50 18.93
N TYR A 158 12.78 -9.18 17.71
CA TYR A 158 13.27 -8.01 16.98
C TYR A 158 12.10 -7.16 16.48
N GLU A 159 12.18 -5.86 16.69
CA GLU A 159 11.17 -4.86 16.29
C GLU A 159 11.00 -4.74 14.76
N TYR A 160 11.86 -5.38 13.98
CA TYR A 160 11.78 -5.49 12.53
C TYR A 160 12.17 -6.92 12.11
N GLY A 161 11.24 -7.66 11.47
CA GLY A 161 11.37 -9.08 11.12
C GLY A 161 12.52 -9.46 10.17
N ALA A 162 12.61 -10.77 9.86
CA ALA A 162 13.75 -11.43 9.23
C ALA A 162 14.24 -10.77 7.92
N ARG A 163 15.58 -10.60 7.84
CA ARG A 163 16.34 -10.04 6.71
C ARG A 163 16.40 -10.99 5.52
#